data_AF-A0A3N5G930-F1
#
_entry.id   AF-A0A3N5G930-F1
#
_cell.length_a   1.000
_cell.length_b   1.000
_cell.length_c   1.000
_cell.angle_alpha   90.00
_cell.angle_beta   90.00
_cell.angle_gamma   90.00
#
_symmetry.space_group_name_H-M   'P 1'
#
loop_
_entity.id
_entity.type
_entity.pdbx_description
1 polymer ?
#
loop_
_entity_poly.entity_id
_entity_poly.type
_entity_poly.pdbx_seq_one_letter_code
_entity_poly.pdbx_strand_id
1 'polypeptide(L)' 'MSKTKPDFDVYRRALELQRIGSAGVHAALERNRRLGIPSVFSRHGQIYYELPNGEITQKNPFEEPED' A
#
# COMPACT_ATOMS: atom_id res chain seq x y z
N MET A 1 -15.31 -4.59 -31.49
CA MET A 1 -15.90 -4.84 -30.16
C MET A 1 -16.37 -3.51 -29.57
N SER A 2 -17.67 -3.32 -29.40
CA SER A 2 -18.22 -2.10 -28.78
C SER A 2 -17.97 -2.15 -27.28
N LYS A 3 -17.21 -1.20 -26.73
CA LYS A 3 -17.03 -1.07 -25.27
C LYS A 3 -18.30 -0.41 -24.71
N THR A 4 -19.20 -1.20 -24.15
CA THR A 4 -20.34 -0.68 -23.37
C THR A 4 -19.79 0.10 -22.18
N LYS A 5 -20.23 1.35 -21.99
CA LYS A 5 -19.84 2.15 -20.83
C LYS A 5 -20.30 1.45 -19.56
N PRO A 6 -19.45 1.30 -18.53
CA PRO A 6 -19.89 0.71 -17.27
C PRO A 6 -21.02 1.55 -16.66
N ASP A 7 -21.96 0.87 -16.05
CA ASP A 7 -23.06 1.50 -15.32
C ASP A 7 -22.51 2.44 -14.22
N PHE A 8 -23.19 3.56 -13.99
CA PHE A 8 -22.79 4.57 -13.00
C PHE A 8 -22.66 3.98 -11.59
N ASP A 9 -23.49 2.99 -11.27
CA ASP A 9 -23.43 2.29 -9.97
C ASP A 9 -22.16 1.45 -9.80
N VAL A 10 -21.59 0.91 -10.88
CA VAL A 10 -20.30 0.20 -10.83
C VAL A 10 -19.19 1.16 -10.43
N TYR A 11 -19.17 2.37 -11.01
CA TYR A 11 -18.21 3.40 -10.65
C TYR A 11 -18.38 3.88 -9.21
N ARG A 12 -19.62 4.09 -8.76
CA ARG A 12 -19.91 4.50 -7.38
C ARG A 12 -19.38 3.47 -6.37
N ARG A 13 -19.63 2.18 -6.62
CA ARG A 13 -19.14 1.08 -5.76
C ARG A 13 -17.60 0.99 -5.78
N ALA A 14 -16.98 1.15 -6.95
CA ALA A 14 -15.53 1.15 -7.06
C ALA A 14 -14.89 2.28 -6.26
N LEU A 15 -15.45 3.49 -6.33
CA LEU A 15 -14.99 4.64 -5.53
C LEU A 15 -15.16 4.41 -4.03
N GLU A 16 -16.26 3.79 -3.61
CA GLU A 16 -16.48 3.46 -2.21
C GLU A 16 -15.47 2.44 -1.69
N LEU A 17 -15.22 1.38 -2.46
CA LEU A 17 -14.19 0.39 -2.13
C LEU A 17 -12.80 1.03 -2.05
N GLN A 18 -12.46 1.89 -3.00
CA GLN A 18 -11.20 2.63 -2.99
C GLN A 18 -11.10 3.51 -1.74
N ARG A 19 -12.15 4.25 -1.38
CA ARG A 19 -12.16 5.11 -0.19
C ARG A 19 -11.91 4.32 1.09
N ILE A 20 -12.59 3.18 1.26
CA ILE A 20 -12.42 2.31 2.43
C ILE A 20 -11.01 1.73 2.47
N GLY A 21 -10.51 1.23 1.33
CA GLY A 21 -9.16 0.68 1.21
C GLY A 21 -8.08 1.73 1.53
N SER A 22 -8.19 2.92 0.95
CA SER A 22 -7.26 4.03 1.22
C SER A 22 -7.24 4.40 2.71
N ALA A 23 -8.41 4.50 3.34
CA ALA A 23 -8.48 4.78 4.78
C ALA A 23 -7.78 3.71 5.62
N GLY A 24 -7.98 2.43 5.30
CA GLY A 24 -7.30 1.31 5.97
C GLY A 24 -5.78 1.35 5.80
N VAL A 25 -5.29 1.61 4.58
CA VAL A 25 -3.86 1.76 4.30
C VAL A 25 -3.25 2.92 5.09
N HIS A 26 -3.88 4.10 5.08
CA HIS A 26 -3.38 5.25 5.82
C HIS A 26 -3.29 5.00 7.32
N ALA A 27 -4.31 4.37 7.92
CA ALA A 27 -4.31 4.02 9.33
C ALA A 27 -3.19 3.01 9.68
N ALA A 28 -2.96 2.00 8.83
CA ALA A 28 -1.88 1.04 9.01
C ALA A 28 -0.50 1.69 8.92
N LEU A 29 -0.26 2.54 7.92
CA LEU A 29 1.00 3.26 7.74
C LEU A 29 1.29 4.22 8.90
N GLU A 30 0.27 4.92 9.40
CA GLU A 30 0.41 5.78 10.57
C GLU A 30 0.75 4.98 11.83
N ARG A 31 0.08 3.85 12.05
CA ARG A 31 0.39 2.95 13.17
C ARG A 31 1.81 2.39 13.06
N ASN A 32 2.24 1.97 11.88
CA ASN A 32 3.60 1.50 11.64
C ASN A 32 4.64 2.58 11.98
N ARG A 33 4.43 3.83 11.53
CA ARG A 33 5.29 4.96 11.90
C ARG A 33 5.37 5.16 13.41
N ARG A 34 4.24 5.15 14.11
CA ARG A 34 4.20 5.31 15.59
C ARG A 34 4.93 4.17 16.33
N LEU A 35 4.92 2.97 15.78
CA LEU A 35 5.54 1.78 16.39
C LEU A 35 6.98 1.53 15.91
N GLY A 36 7.51 2.35 14.99
CA GLY A 36 8.82 2.10 14.40
C GLY A 36 8.88 0.84 13.54
N ILE A 37 7.76 0.45 12.92
CA ILE A 37 7.68 -0.70 12.02
C ILE A 37 7.87 -0.21 10.57
N PRO A 38 8.79 -0.80 9.78
CA PRO A 38 8.92 -0.48 8.36
C PRO A 38 7.62 -0.67 7.58
N SER A 39 7.35 0.21 6.61
CA SER A 39 6.18 0.13 5.74
C SER A 39 6.54 -0.41 4.36
N VAL A 40 5.79 -1.39 3.86
CA VAL A 40 6.04 -2.02 2.54
C VAL A 40 5.17 -1.41 1.45
N PHE A 41 5.73 -1.21 0.26
CA PHE A 41 4.99 -0.79 -0.92
C PHE A 41 5.61 -1.33 -2.21
N SER A 42 4.84 -1.31 -3.31
CA SER A 42 5.32 -1.70 -4.63
C SER A 42 5.38 -0.49 -5.56
N ARG A 43 6.47 -0.37 -6.31
CA ARG A 43 6.63 0.63 -7.37
C ARG A 43 7.25 -0.02 -8.60
N HIS A 44 6.59 0.10 -9.75
CA HIS A 44 7.00 -0.55 -11.01
C HIS A 44 7.23 -2.07 -10.87
N GLY A 45 6.41 -2.75 -10.06
CA GLY A 45 6.51 -4.19 -9.83
C GLY A 45 7.64 -4.61 -8.87
N GLN A 46 8.41 -3.67 -8.33
CA GLN A 46 9.45 -3.94 -7.34
C GLN A 46 8.94 -3.59 -5.94
N ILE A 47 9.34 -4.38 -4.94
CA ILE A 47 9.01 -4.14 -3.52
C ILE A 47 10.03 -3.21 -2.90
N TYR A 48 9.54 -2.28 -2.09
CA TYR A 48 10.32 -1.33 -1.32
C TYR A 48 9.79 -1.26 0.11
N TYR A 49 10.66 -0.84 1.02
CA TYR A 49 10.35 -0.63 2.42
C TYR A 49 10.76 0.80 2.81
N GLU A 50 9.83 1.56 3.39
CA GLU A 50 10.10 2.82 4.09
C GLU A 50 10.41 2.49 5.56
N LEU A 51 11.66 2.67 5.95
CA LEU A 51 12.13 2.47 7.33
C LEU A 51 11.64 3.61 8.24
N PRO A 52 11.64 3.43 9.58
CA PRO A 52 11.18 4.46 10.52
C PRO A 52 11.95 5.80 10.46
N ASN A 53 13.20 5.78 9.99
CA ASN A 53 14.03 6.96 9.76
C ASN A 53 13.69 7.70 8.45
N GLY A 54 12.73 7.19 7.65
CA GLY A 54 12.35 7.72 6.35
C GLY A 54 13.19 7.22 5.17
N GLU A 55 14.17 6.35 5.41
CA GLU A 55 14.96 5.71 4.35
C GLU A 55 14.11 4.73 3.56
N ILE A 56 14.27 4.72 2.23
CA ILE A 56 13.62 3.74 1.36
C ILE A 56 14.66 2.73 0.89
N THR A 57 14.39 1.45 1.13
CA THR A 57 15.30 0.35 0.78
C THR A 57 14.57 -0.76 0.02
N GLN A 58 15.32 -1.55 -0.75
CA GLN A 58 14.86 -2.81 -1.33
C GLN A 58 15.25 -4.03 -0.49
N LYS A 59 16.14 -3.84 0.49
CA LYS A 59 16.52 -4.90 1.42
C LYS A 59 15.36 -5.13 2.38
N ASN A 60 14.89 -6.37 2.46
CA ASN A 60 13.80 -6.73 3.36
C ASN A 60 14.25 -6.58 4.83
N PRO A 61 13.66 -5.66 5.60
CA PRO A 61 14.04 -5.44 7.00
C PRO A 61 13.46 -6.50 7.94
N PHE A 62 12.67 -7.44 7.42
CA PHE A 62 12.05 -8.53 8.18
C PHE A 62 12.71 -9.89 7.94
N GLU A 63 13.74 -9.94 7.09
CA GLU A 63 14.58 -11.14 6.96
C GLU A 63 15.53 -11.22 8.17
N GLU A 64 15.64 -12.41 8.74
CA GLU A 64 16.64 -12.69 9.78
C GLU A 64 18.05 -12.59 9.17
N PRO A 65 19.05 -12.07 9.90
CA PRO A 65 20.43 -12.17 9.44
C PRO A 65 20.82 -13.64 9.32
N GLU A 66 21.37 -14.04 8.16
CA GLU A 66 22.01 -15.34 8.01
C GLU A 66 23.24 -15.39 8.94
N ASP A 67 23.29 -16.40 9.82
CA ASP A 67 24.41 -16.70 10.74
C ASP A 67 25.71 -17.10 10.00
#